data_AF-X0W6L3-F1
#
_entry.id   AF-X0W6L3-F1
#
_cell.length_a   1.000
_cell.length_b   1.000
_cell.length_c   1.000
_cell.angle_alpha   90.00
_cell.angle_beta   90.00
_cell.angle_gamma   90.00
#
_symmetry.space_group_name_H-M   'P 1'
#
loop_
_entity.id
_entity.type
_entity.pdbx_description
1 polymer ?
#
loop_
_entity_poly.entity_id
_entity_poly.type
_entity_poly.pdbx_seq_one_letter_code
_entity_poly.pdbx_strand_id
1 'polypeptide(L)'
;LAGEVVDPLEIIRAIGLGYYDHLRSRSPVMKLLFQALSEADDEEIRQALHSNFAAFIRFLEQNIEEGKSQGLIRQDVNSTVAAWQFMAFGLNLDLIHLLGFDEELNRTYVEDWGRLYLDSIRERVPGADKGAGRAVTKGFDRYMVEDWGELHLDSVEEGTLDTG
;
A
#
# COMPACT_ATOMS: atom_id res chain seq x y z
N LEU A 1 32.09 -0.89 2.33
CA LEU A 1 30.85 -0.98 1.53
C LEU A 1 29.73 -0.45 2.41
N ALA A 2 29.39 0.83 2.27
CA ALA A 2 28.20 1.37 2.94
C ALA A 2 27.00 0.89 2.13
N GLY A 3 26.19 0.00 2.69
CA GLY A 3 24.91 -0.36 2.07
C GLY A 3 24.05 0.90 1.99
N GLU A 4 23.38 1.11 0.86
CA GLU A 4 22.35 2.15 0.76
C GLU A 4 21.30 1.87 1.84
N VAL A 5 21.27 2.70 2.87
CA VAL A 5 20.20 2.68 3.87
C VAL A 5 18.98 3.28 3.17
N VAL A 6 18.06 2.42 2.75
CA VAL A 6 16.80 2.84 2.16
C VAL A 6 15.92 3.41 3.28
N ASP A 7 15.48 4.66 3.12
CA ASP A 7 14.60 5.35 4.08
C ASP A 7 13.23 4.63 4.13
N PRO A 8 12.79 4.10 5.29
CA PRO A 8 11.50 3.42 5.43
C PRO A 8 10.30 4.28 5.03
N LEU A 9 10.34 5.61 5.23
CA LEU A 9 9.26 6.51 4.80
C LEU A 9 9.21 6.63 3.28
N GLU A 10 10.35 6.56 2.60
CA GLU A 10 10.39 6.55 1.14
C GLU A 10 9.85 5.23 0.57
N ILE A 11 10.03 4.10 1.27
CA ILE A 11 9.40 2.82 0.89
C ILE A 11 7.87 2.97 0.94
N ILE A 12 7.32 3.48 2.05
CA ILE A 12 5.88 3.69 2.19
C ILE A 12 5.34 4.66 1.12
N ARG A 13 6.09 5.74 0.84
CA ARG A 13 5.74 6.69 -0.23
C ARG A 13 5.74 6.03 -1.61
N ALA A 14 6.76 5.23 -1.91
CA ALA A 14 6.92 4.55 -3.20
C ALA A 14 5.80 3.54 -3.44
N ILE A 15 5.36 2.83 -2.40
CA ILE A 15 4.22 1.90 -2.48
C ILE A 15 2.94 2.67 -2.83
N GLY A 16 2.65 3.76 -2.12
CA GLY A 16 1.42 4.53 -2.37
C GLY A 16 1.35 5.12 -3.79
N LEU A 17 2.48 5.62 -4.31
CA LEU A 17 2.54 6.15 -5.67
C LEU A 17 2.54 5.06 -6.74
N GLY A 18 3.29 3.98 -6.50
CA GLY A 18 3.28 2.81 -7.37
C GLY A 18 1.88 2.21 -7.49
N TYR A 19 1.11 2.22 -6.40
CA TYR A 19 -0.28 1.79 -6.38
C TYR A 19 -1.15 2.61 -7.33
N TYR A 20 -1.13 3.95 -7.20
CA TYR A 20 -1.88 4.85 -8.06
C TYR A 20 -1.47 4.74 -9.53
N ASP A 21 -0.16 4.65 -9.80
CA ASP A 21 0.37 4.59 -11.17
C ASP A 21 -0.13 3.37 -11.94
N HIS A 22 -0.49 2.30 -11.23
CA HIS A 22 -1.01 1.07 -11.80
C HIS A 22 -2.52 0.87 -11.58
N LEU A 23 -3.22 1.84 -11.00
CA LEU A 23 -4.63 1.73 -10.62
C LEU A 23 -5.52 1.33 -11.82
N ARG A 24 -5.32 2.00 -12.97
CA ARG A 24 -6.08 1.70 -14.20
C ARG A 24 -5.75 0.32 -14.78
N SER A 25 -4.48 -0.08 -14.76
CA SER A 25 -4.08 -1.41 -15.25
C SER A 25 -4.54 -2.56 -14.33
N ARG A 26 -4.87 -2.25 -13.06
CA ARG A 26 -5.30 -3.23 -12.05
C ARG A 26 -6.81 -3.29 -11.84
N SER A 27 -7.58 -2.48 -12.55
CA SER A 27 -9.06 -2.44 -12.46
C SER A 27 -9.72 -3.83 -12.49
N PRO A 28 -9.29 -4.81 -13.32
CA PRO A 28 -9.86 -6.17 -13.29
C PRO A 28 -9.58 -6.92 -11.98
N VAL A 29 -8.34 -6.91 -11.50
CA VAL A 29 -7.93 -7.51 -10.21
C VAL A 29 -8.69 -6.87 -9.05
N MET A 30 -8.95 -5.56 -9.14
CA MET A 30 -9.68 -4.85 -8.11
C MET A 30 -11.15 -5.25 -8.05
N LYS A 31 -11.80 -5.44 -9.20
CA LYS A 31 -13.17 -5.98 -9.25
C LYS A 31 -13.26 -7.35 -8.60
N LEU A 32 -12.29 -8.22 -8.87
CA LEU A 32 -12.21 -9.55 -8.25
C LEU A 32 -12.07 -9.46 -6.73
N LEU A 33 -11.25 -8.55 -6.20
CA LEU A 33 -11.11 -8.32 -4.76
C LEU A 33 -12.44 -7.91 -4.11
N PHE A 34 -13.19 -6.98 -4.71
CA PHE A 34 -14.49 -6.56 -4.18
C PHE A 34 -15.57 -7.66 -4.30
N GLN A 35 -15.52 -8.48 -5.34
CA GLN A 35 -16.37 -9.67 -5.46
C GLN A 35 -16.06 -10.69 -4.36
N ALA A 36 -14.78 -11.03 -4.15
CA ALA A 36 -14.36 -11.91 -3.07
C ALA A 36 -14.77 -11.37 -1.69
N LEU A 37 -14.69 -10.04 -1.47
CA LEU A 37 -15.20 -9.42 -0.24
C LEU A 37 -16.71 -9.62 -0.04
N SER A 38 -17.50 -9.65 -1.12
CA SER A 38 -18.94 -9.94 -1.03
C SER A 38 -19.24 -11.39 -0.69
N GLU A 39 -18.26 -12.28 -0.89
CA GLU A 39 -18.32 -13.71 -0.60
C GLU A 39 -17.57 -14.07 0.70
N ALA A 40 -17.21 -13.10 1.53
CA ALA A 40 -16.42 -13.32 2.75
C ALA A 40 -17.15 -14.12 3.86
N ASP A 41 -18.41 -14.49 3.67
CA ASP A 41 -19.11 -15.46 4.51
C ASP A 41 -18.66 -16.90 4.19
N ASP A 42 -18.07 -17.15 3.01
CA ASP A 42 -17.36 -18.38 2.70
C ASP A 42 -16.01 -18.42 3.44
N GLU A 43 -15.77 -19.51 4.16
CA GLU A 43 -14.61 -19.63 5.04
C GLU A 43 -13.28 -19.65 4.27
N GLU A 44 -13.23 -20.30 3.11
CA GLU A 44 -12.03 -20.41 2.31
C GLU A 44 -11.66 -19.05 1.70
N ILE A 45 -12.66 -18.36 1.14
CA ILE A 45 -12.50 -17.00 0.61
C ILE A 45 -12.07 -16.04 1.73
N ARG A 46 -12.72 -16.11 2.90
CA ARG A 46 -12.36 -15.29 4.06
C ARG A 46 -10.94 -15.53 4.53
N GLN A 47 -10.48 -16.79 4.56
CA GLN A 47 -9.12 -17.14 4.96
C GLN A 47 -8.08 -16.65 3.95
N ALA A 48 -8.35 -16.77 2.65
CA ALA A 48 -7.49 -16.25 1.59
C ALA A 48 -7.34 -14.72 1.70
N LEU A 49 -8.47 -14.00 1.80
CA LEU A 49 -8.48 -12.54 1.98
C LEU A 49 -7.73 -12.14 3.26
N HIS A 50 -8.05 -12.76 4.40
CA HIS A 50 -7.39 -12.48 5.67
C HIS A 50 -5.87 -12.67 5.58
N SER A 51 -5.41 -13.77 4.98
CA SER A 51 -3.98 -14.06 4.85
C SER A 51 -3.26 -13.01 4.00
N ASN A 52 -3.88 -12.59 2.89
CA ASN A 52 -3.34 -11.58 2.00
C ASN A 52 -3.22 -10.20 2.69
N PHE A 53 -4.32 -9.71 3.27
CA PHE A 53 -4.31 -8.43 4.00
C PHE A 53 -3.34 -8.46 5.19
N ALA A 54 -3.32 -9.56 5.96
CA ALA A 54 -2.43 -9.68 7.11
C ALA A 54 -0.94 -9.67 6.72
N ALA A 55 -0.57 -10.25 5.58
CA ALA A 55 0.81 -10.22 5.10
C ALA A 55 1.28 -8.78 4.81
N PHE A 56 0.45 -7.99 4.13
CA PHE A 56 0.79 -6.60 3.83
C PHE A 56 0.77 -5.70 5.06
N ILE A 57 -0.18 -5.88 5.97
CA ILE A 57 -0.21 -5.14 7.24
C ILE A 57 1.09 -5.39 8.02
N ARG A 58 1.52 -6.66 8.14
CA ARG A 58 2.80 -6.99 8.79
C ARG A 58 4.00 -6.30 8.12
N PHE A 59 4.02 -6.26 6.79
CA PHE A 59 5.08 -5.59 6.05
C PHE A 59 5.11 -4.08 6.33
N LEU A 60 3.95 -3.41 6.35
CA LEU A 60 3.87 -2.00 6.72
C LEU A 60 4.29 -1.76 8.18
N GLU A 61 3.82 -2.59 9.11
CA GLU A 61 4.21 -2.52 10.52
C GLU A 61 5.73 -2.62 10.69
N GLN A 62 6.40 -3.53 9.98
CA GLN A 62 7.85 -3.67 10.00
C GLN A 62 8.56 -2.40 9.51
N ASN A 63 8.08 -1.79 8.42
CA ASN A 63 8.66 -0.53 7.92
C ASN A 63 8.44 0.63 8.90
N ILE A 64 7.28 0.68 9.56
CA ILE A 64 6.99 1.72 10.55
C ILE A 64 7.87 1.54 11.80
N GLU A 65 8.02 0.32 12.30
CA GLU A 65 8.91 0.04 13.44
C GLU A 65 10.39 0.29 13.10
N GLU A 66 10.82 0.02 11.88
CA GLU A 66 12.17 0.38 11.42
C GLU A 66 12.33 1.90 11.33
N GLY A 67 11.34 2.63 10.81
CA GLY A 67 11.35 4.09 10.83
C GLY A 67 11.40 4.67 12.27
N LYS A 68 10.76 4.00 13.24
CA LYS A 68 10.85 4.34 14.66
C LYS A 68 12.24 4.06 15.21
N SER A 69 12.85 2.92 14.89
CA SER A 69 14.21 2.55 15.36
C SER A 69 15.27 3.55 14.88
N GLN A 70 15.06 4.13 13.69
CA GLN A 70 15.93 5.14 13.08
C GLN A 70 15.61 6.59 13.52
N GLY A 71 14.56 6.81 14.33
CA GLY A 71 14.14 8.14 14.76
C GLY A 71 13.47 9.00 13.66
N LEU A 72 13.00 8.37 12.58
CA LEU A 72 12.31 9.02 11.47
C LEU A 72 10.79 9.12 11.70
N ILE A 73 10.23 8.20 12.48
CA ILE A 73 8.82 8.13 12.87
C ILE A 73 8.71 8.34 14.38
N ARG A 74 7.65 9.03 14.81
CA ARG A 74 7.42 9.26 16.24
C ARG A 74 7.23 7.96 17.01
N GLN A 75 7.82 7.91 18.19
CA GLN A 75 7.76 6.72 19.04
C GLN A 75 6.35 6.42 19.56
N ASP A 76 5.47 7.43 19.62
CA ASP A 76 4.09 7.30 20.08
C ASP A 76 3.13 6.74 19.01
N VAL A 77 3.59 6.59 17.77
CA VAL A 77 2.79 6.01 16.69
C VAL A 77 2.62 4.51 16.94
N ASN A 78 1.35 4.09 17.00
CA ASN A 78 0.97 2.69 16.96
C ASN A 78 1.07 2.18 15.51
N SER A 79 2.01 1.27 15.26
CA SER A 79 2.33 0.78 13.91
C SER A 79 1.17 0.03 13.26
N THR A 80 0.41 -0.74 14.02
CA THR A 80 -0.78 -1.43 13.52
C THR A 80 -1.84 -0.45 13.05
N VAL A 81 -2.13 0.59 13.85
CA VAL A 81 -3.10 1.63 13.47
C VAL A 81 -2.64 2.38 12.22
N ALA A 82 -1.36 2.76 12.17
CA ALA A 82 -0.80 3.46 11.02
C ALA A 82 -0.79 2.60 9.75
N ALA A 83 -0.52 1.30 9.85
CA ALA A 83 -0.59 0.36 8.73
C ALA A 83 -2.02 0.19 8.20
N TRP A 84 -3.00 0.01 9.08
CA TRP A 84 -4.41 -0.06 8.68
C TRP A 84 -4.92 1.23 8.07
N GLN A 85 -4.47 2.38 8.57
CA GLN A 85 -4.81 3.68 7.98
C GLN A 85 -4.25 3.79 6.54
N PHE A 86 -3.01 3.37 6.31
CA PHE A 86 -2.43 3.32 4.97
C PHE A 86 -3.21 2.39 4.03
N MET A 87 -3.54 1.17 4.51
CA MET A 87 -4.36 0.21 3.76
C MET A 87 -5.73 0.79 3.38
N ALA A 88 -6.40 1.45 4.33
CA ALA A 88 -7.69 2.06 4.08
C ALA A 88 -7.65 3.10 2.95
N PHE A 89 -6.53 3.84 2.81
CA PHE A 89 -6.37 4.76 1.67
C PHE A 89 -6.30 4.02 0.34
N GLY A 90 -5.51 2.95 0.24
CA GLY A 90 -5.44 2.13 -0.98
C GLY A 90 -6.83 1.62 -1.42
N LEU A 91 -7.56 1.01 -0.49
CA LEU A 91 -8.93 0.51 -0.73
C LEU A 91 -9.92 1.62 -1.12
N ASN A 92 -9.73 2.84 -0.61
CA ASN A 92 -10.56 3.98 -1.01
C ASN A 92 -10.25 4.41 -2.45
N LEU A 93 -8.97 4.44 -2.87
CA LEU A 93 -8.60 4.74 -4.25
C LEU A 93 -9.25 3.75 -5.22
N ASP A 94 -9.29 2.49 -4.83
CA ASP A 94 -9.93 1.43 -5.61
C ASP A 94 -11.42 1.64 -5.76
N LEU A 95 -12.09 1.95 -4.65
CA LEU A 95 -13.52 2.22 -4.66
C LEU A 95 -13.85 3.44 -5.54
N ILE A 96 -13.08 4.53 -5.41
CA ILE A 96 -13.23 5.75 -6.23
C ILE A 96 -13.07 5.41 -7.72
N HIS A 97 -12.05 4.63 -8.07
CA HIS A 97 -11.83 4.18 -9.45
C HIS A 97 -12.97 3.27 -9.96
N LEU A 98 -13.42 2.30 -9.17
CA LEU A 98 -14.52 1.40 -9.56
C LEU A 98 -15.86 2.14 -9.76
N LEU A 99 -16.07 3.23 -9.01
CA LEU A 99 -17.24 4.09 -9.16
C LEU A 99 -17.14 5.07 -10.34
N GLY A 100 -16.01 5.10 -11.05
CA GLY A 100 -15.81 5.93 -12.24
C GLY A 100 -15.44 7.38 -11.96
N PHE A 101 -14.98 7.71 -10.75
CA PHE A 101 -14.51 9.04 -10.37
C PHE A 101 -13.04 9.29 -10.77
N ASP A 102 -12.65 8.80 -11.95
CA ASP A 102 -11.29 8.87 -12.48
C ASP A 102 -10.83 10.31 -12.76
N GLU A 103 -11.77 11.23 -13.03
CA GLU A 103 -11.47 12.64 -13.32
C GLU A 103 -11.19 13.44 -12.04
N GLU A 104 -11.83 13.05 -10.94
CA GLU A 104 -11.63 13.59 -9.60
C GLU A 104 -10.37 13.02 -8.95
N LEU A 105 -9.96 11.81 -9.34
CA LEU A 105 -8.77 11.14 -8.85
C LEU A 105 -7.51 11.52 -9.65
N ASN A 106 -6.94 12.69 -9.37
CA ASN A 106 -5.67 13.10 -9.97
C ASN A 106 -4.44 12.68 -9.13
N ARG A 107 -3.29 12.51 -9.80
CA ARG A 107 -2.02 12.13 -9.19
C ARG A 107 -1.60 13.07 -8.07
N THR A 108 -1.84 14.36 -8.26
CA THR A 108 -1.47 15.41 -7.31
C THR A 108 -2.19 15.22 -5.97
N TYR A 109 -3.46 14.83 -5.96
CA TYR A 109 -4.20 14.56 -4.73
C TYR A 109 -3.68 13.33 -4.00
N VAL A 110 -3.25 12.29 -4.72
CA VAL A 110 -2.63 11.11 -4.10
C VAL A 110 -1.25 11.46 -3.53
N GLU A 111 -0.46 12.27 -4.25
CA GLU A 111 0.82 12.78 -3.74
C GLU A 111 0.64 13.65 -2.49
N ASP A 112 -0.36 14.54 -2.49
CA ASP A 112 -0.69 15.39 -1.36
C ASP A 112 -1.18 14.58 -0.16
N TRP A 113 -2.01 13.57 -0.38
CA TRP A 113 -2.45 12.64 0.68
C TRP A 113 -1.30 11.82 1.24
N GLY A 114 -0.45 11.26 0.37
CA GLY A 114 0.74 10.53 0.78
C GLY A 114 1.65 11.40 1.64
N ARG A 115 1.86 12.68 1.26
CA ARG A 115 2.59 13.65 2.07
C ARG A 115 1.93 13.87 3.44
N LEU A 116 0.61 14.14 3.47
CA LEU A 116 -0.12 14.36 4.72
C LEU A 116 -0.04 13.15 5.66
N TYR A 117 -0.16 11.94 5.13
CA TYR A 117 -0.01 10.71 5.91
C TYR A 117 1.40 10.60 6.48
N LEU A 118 2.44 10.76 5.66
CA LEU A 118 3.83 10.65 6.12
C LEU A 118 4.16 11.73 7.17
N ASP A 119 3.74 12.97 6.94
CA ASP A 119 3.93 14.07 7.90
C ASP A 119 3.16 13.81 9.21
N SER A 120 2.04 13.08 9.15
CA SER A 120 1.28 12.71 10.34
C SER A 120 1.99 11.71 11.23
N ILE A 121 2.90 10.87 10.70
CA ILE A 121 3.64 9.85 11.47
C ILE A 121 5.11 10.24 11.71
N ARG A 122 5.65 11.14 10.89
CA ARG A 122 7.04 11.57 10.94
C ARG A 122 7.39 12.24 12.26
N GLU A 123 8.61 11.98 12.73
CA GLU A 123 9.20 12.65 13.88
C GLU A 123 9.41 14.14 13.59
N ARG A 124 8.94 15.00 14.50
CA ARG A 124 9.12 16.44 14.31
C ARG A 124 10.46 16.83 14.90
N VAL A 125 11.46 17.00 14.04
CA VAL A 125 12.72 17.62 14.45
C VAL A 125 12.44 19.07 14.88
N PRO A 126 12.70 19.47 16.14
CA PRO A 126 12.54 20.86 16.55
C PRO A 126 13.47 21.75 15.72
N GLY A 127 12.90 22.58 14.84
CA GLY A 127 13.63 23.55 14.02
C GLY A 127 13.81 23.23 12.53
N ALA A 128 13.24 22.14 12.00
CA ALA A 128 13.39 21.75 10.59
C ALA A 128 12.47 22.49 9.58
N ASP A 129 11.89 23.63 9.95
CA ASP A 129 11.04 24.44 9.05
C ASP A 129 11.84 25.26 8.03
N LYS A 130 13.12 24.90 7.79
CA LYS A 130 13.96 25.55 6.79
C LYS A 130 14.77 24.54 5.98
N GLY A 131 14.17 24.15 4.86
CA GLY A 131 14.85 23.83 3.61
C GLY A 131 15.84 22.67 3.64
N ALA A 132 15.40 21.49 3.20
CA ALA A 132 16.31 20.46 2.70
C ALA A 132 15.81 19.96 1.35
N GLY A 133 16.69 20.08 0.35
CA GLY A 133 16.43 19.79 -1.04
C GLY A 133 16.12 18.33 -1.32
N ARG A 134 15.39 18.14 -2.42
CA ARG A 134 14.92 16.88 -3.00
C ARG A 134 16.10 15.94 -3.28
N ALA A 135 16.22 14.86 -2.51
CA ALA A 135 17.00 13.71 -2.92
C ALA A 135 16.21 12.94 -3.99
N VAL A 136 16.75 12.88 -5.20
CA VAL A 136 16.26 12.00 -6.28
C VAL A 136 17.16 10.78 -6.27
N THR A 137 16.64 9.62 -5.89
CA THR A 137 17.30 8.34 -6.14
C THR A 137 16.46 7.53 -7.11
N LYS A 138 17.12 7.15 -8.21
CA LYS A 138 16.63 6.23 -9.24
C LYS A 138 16.63 4.83 -8.66
N GLY A 139 15.55 4.08 -8.89
CA GLY A 139 15.53 2.62 -8.69
C GLY A 139 14.66 2.17 -7.54
N PHE A 140 13.34 2.31 -7.66
CA PHE A 140 12.41 1.39 -6.99
C PHE A 140 11.85 0.49 -8.08
N ASP A 141 12.30 -0.75 -8.10
CA ASP A 141 12.14 -1.65 -9.22
C ASP A 141 10.69 -2.16 -9.33
N ARG A 142 10.23 -2.21 -10.58
CA ARG A 142 8.86 -2.51 -11.05
C ARG A 142 8.29 -3.85 -10.53
N TYR A 143 9.16 -4.76 -10.12
CA TYR A 143 8.86 -6.15 -9.77
C TYR A 143 8.02 -6.35 -8.49
N MET A 144 8.20 -5.51 -7.46
CA MET A 144 7.48 -5.69 -6.17
C MET A 144 6.00 -5.30 -6.24
N VAL A 145 5.65 -4.40 -7.16
CA VAL A 145 4.26 -4.03 -7.41
C VAL A 145 3.64 -5.12 -8.28
N GLU A 146 4.27 -5.53 -9.38
CA GLU A 146 3.75 -6.58 -10.30
C GLU A 146 3.44 -7.92 -9.61
N ASP A 147 4.24 -8.33 -8.61
CA ASP A 147 4.03 -9.57 -7.84
C ASP A 147 2.69 -9.60 -7.05
N TRP A 148 2.06 -8.45 -6.77
CA TRP A 148 0.70 -8.41 -6.20
C TRP A 148 -0.39 -8.97 -7.12
N GLY A 149 -0.17 -8.99 -8.43
CA GLY A 149 -1.09 -9.59 -9.39
C GLY A 149 -0.90 -11.11 -9.51
N GLU A 150 0.32 -11.60 -9.27
CA GLU A 150 0.68 -13.03 -9.38
C GLU A 150 0.58 -13.78 -8.03
N LEU A 151 0.68 -13.08 -6.91
CA LEU A 151 0.45 -13.64 -5.57
C LEU A 151 -1.05 -13.86 -5.32
N HIS A 152 -1.53 -15.03 -5.74
CA HIS A 152 -2.71 -15.73 -5.22
C HIS A 152 -4.10 -15.44 -5.83
N LEU A 153 -4.20 -15.00 -7.08
CA LEU A 153 -5.46 -15.16 -7.85
C LEU A 153 -5.52 -16.46 -8.67
N ASP A 154 -4.39 -17.10 -8.96
CA ASP A 154 -4.34 -18.41 -9.62
C ASP A 154 -4.99 -19.54 -8.80
N SER A 155 -5.22 -19.32 -7.50
CA SER A 155 -5.87 -20.31 -6.62
C SER A 155 -7.40 -20.35 -6.75
N VAL A 156 -8.01 -19.36 -7.40
CA VAL A 156 -9.47 -19.28 -7.58
C VAL A 156 -9.90 -19.83 -8.95
N GLU A 157 -8.99 -19.95 -9.93
CA GLU A 157 -9.32 -20.42 -11.29
C GLU A 157 -9.31 -21.95 -11.47
N GLU A 158 -8.77 -22.76 -10.53
CA GLU A 158 -8.77 -24.23 -10.65
C GLU A 158 -10.03 -24.94 -10.11
N GLY A 159 -11.08 -24.16 -9.79
CA GLY A 159 -12.29 -24.65 -9.12
C GLY A 159 -13.56 -24.69 -9.97
N THR A 160 -13.53 -25.00 -11.27
CA THR A 160 -14.78 -25.37 -11.98
C THR A 160 -14.55 -26.15 -13.28
N LEU A 161 -15.00 -27.41 -13.29
CA LEU A 161 -15.89 -28.06 -14.26
C LEU A 161 -15.51 -29.54 -14.47
N ASP A 162 -15.96 -30.42 -13.56
CA ASP A 162 -16.28 -31.79 -13.93
C ASP A 162 -17.80 -31.92 -14.02
N THR A 163 -18.32 -31.74 -15.22
CA THR A 163 -19.65 -32.21 -15.63
C THR A 163 -19.45 -33.21 -16.74
N GLY A 164 -19.43 -34.49 -16.39
CA GLY A 164 -19.36 -35.64 -17.31
C GLY A 164 -19.61 -36.95 -16.60
#